data_AF-A0A969BN30-F1
#
_entry.id   AF-A0A969BN30-F1
#
_cell.length_a   1.000
_cell.length_b   1.000
_cell.length_c   1.000
_cell.angle_alpha   90.00
_cell.angle_beta   90.00
_cell.angle_gamma   90.00
#
_symmetry.space_group_name_H-M   'P 1'
#
loop_
_entity.id
_entity.type
_entity.pdbx_description
1 polymer ?
#
loop_
_entity_poly.entity_id
_entity_poly.type
_entity_poly.pdbx_seq_one_letter_code
_entity_poly.pdbx_strand_id
1 'polypeptide(L)'
;MYCGSESVPSQPSDCGEQSVTGIIPSAIANLIIFSPVQWDNWLWGIQVVVFIPIACITTAISVCYSQLSLNTKFGICLGLAIVSTFSYANGILYWAIVFPVLLPSWRNWLAHQRLVLAWWLSFAIACLVYFYNYQKPSQTPSFAYALLHPLEAGNYFLAFLGTPLGFGSALPNVLLASVVGLAILSLTGGICLYFYKHRTVLVYPNRGWLMLGAYSLLSASITTLGRVGFGIEQATSSRYTTFFAVFY
;
A
#
# COMPACT_ATOMS: atom_id res chain seq x y z
N MET A 1 62.46 -23.21 20.32
CA MET A 1 62.62 -21.90 19.68
C MET A 1 61.34 -21.65 18.89
N TYR A 2 60.49 -20.76 19.43
CA TYR A 2 59.37 -20.00 18.83
C TYR A 2 58.26 -20.75 18.05
N CYS A 3 57.04 -20.80 18.62
CA CYS A 3 55.85 -19.95 18.33
C CYS A 3 55.00 -20.51 17.18
N GLY A 4 53.67 -20.52 17.20
CA GLY A 4 52.71 -19.97 18.15
C GLY A 4 51.30 -20.45 17.75
N SER A 5 50.42 -20.49 18.74
CA SER A 5 48.98 -20.63 18.60
C SER A 5 48.40 -19.47 17.78
N GLU A 6 47.78 -19.76 16.64
CA GLU A 6 46.84 -18.83 16.00
C GLU A 6 45.42 -19.28 16.33
N SER A 7 44.91 -18.66 17.39
CA SER A 7 43.50 -18.51 17.68
C SER A 7 42.80 -17.84 16.49
N VAL A 8 41.84 -18.54 15.90
CA VAL A 8 40.83 -17.94 15.02
C VAL A 8 40.14 -16.81 15.78
N PRO A 9 40.13 -15.56 15.30
CA PRO A 9 39.33 -14.51 15.91
C PRO A 9 37.86 -14.84 15.65
N SER A 10 37.13 -15.14 16.72
CA SER A 10 35.67 -15.12 16.75
C SER A 10 35.20 -13.75 16.26
N GLN A 11 34.54 -13.71 15.11
CA GLN A 11 33.85 -12.50 14.65
C GLN A 11 32.82 -12.09 15.73
N PRO A 12 32.80 -10.82 16.17
CA PRO A 12 31.80 -10.36 17.11
C PRO A 12 30.43 -10.36 16.44
N SER A 13 29.47 -10.88 17.20
CA SER A 13 28.02 -10.79 17.07
C SER A 13 27.49 -9.52 16.38
N ASP A 14 27.19 -9.64 15.09
CA ASP A 14 26.49 -8.64 14.26
C ASP A 14 24.95 -8.63 14.52
N CYS A 15 24.48 -9.45 15.48
CA CYS A 15 23.06 -9.53 15.86
C CYS A 15 22.56 -8.31 16.66
N GLY A 16 23.45 -7.52 17.26
CA GLY A 16 23.07 -6.37 18.09
C GLY A 16 22.66 -5.14 17.27
N GLU A 17 23.45 -4.82 16.25
CA GLU A 17 23.27 -3.60 15.44
C GLU A 17 22.01 -3.65 14.57
N GLN A 18 21.70 -4.81 13.96
CA GLN A 18 20.50 -4.98 13.14
C GLN A 18 19.19 -4.80 13.92
N SER A 19 19.17 -5.15 15.22
CA SER A 19 17.96 -5.01 16.05
C SER A 19 17.63 -3.54 16.34
N VAL A 20 18.64 -2.69 16.50
CA VAL A 20 18.46 -1.26 16.84
C VAL A 20 18.12 -0.44 15.59
N THR A 21 18.66 -0.81 14.43
CA THR A 21 18.36 -0.12 13.16
C THR A 21 16.90 -0.26 12.74
N GLY A 22 16.22 -1.35 13.14
CA GLY A 22 14.80 -1.57 12.86
C GLY A 22 13.84 -0.84 13.82
N ILE A 23 14.31 -0.42 15.00
CA ILE A 23 13.45 0.20 16.03
C ILE A 23 13.04 1.61 15.64
N ILE A 24 13.96 2.41 15.11
CA ILE A 24 13.69 3.80 14.71
C ILE A 24 12.63 3.87 13.59
N PRO A 25 12.77 3.19 12.44
CA PRO A 25 11.74 3.20 11.40
C PRO A 25 10.42 2.57 11.88
N SER A 26 10.47 1.53 12.73
CA SER A 26 9.24 0.96 13.31
C SER A 26 8.55 1.94 14.26
N ALA A 27 9.29 2.70 15.05
CA ALA A 27 8.74 3.72 15.96
C ALA A 27 8.14 4.89 15.17
N ILE A 28 8.81 5.34 14.10
CA ILE A 28 8.28 6.37 13.20
C ILE A 28 7.00 5.88 12.51
N ALA A 29 7.00 4.65 11.97
CA ALA A 29 5.80 4.05 11.37
C ALA A 29 4.65 3.97 12.39
N ASN A 30 4.91 3.56 13.64
CA ASN A 30 3.90 3.54 14.69
C ASN A 30 3.38 4.95 15.02
N LEU A 31 4.24 5.95 15.12
CA LEU A 31 3.82 7.34 15.37
C LEU A 31 2.96 7.91 14.24
N ILE A 32 3.22 7.51 12.99
CA ILE A 32 2.43 7.93 11.83
C ILE A 32 1.09 7.17 11.78
N ILE A 33 1.10 5.85 12.03
CA ILE A 33 -0.10 5.00 12.05
C ILE A 33 -1.05 5.40 13.18
N PHE A 34 -0.52 5.65 14.39
CA PHE A 34 -1.31 6.05 15.56
C PHE A 34 -1.39 7.57 15.74
N SER A 35 -1.17 8.34 14.67
CA SER A 35 -1.19 9.80 14.75
C SER A 35 -2.60 10.32 15.10
N PRO A 36 -2.73 11.26 16.05
CA PRO A 36 -4.00 11.90 16.41
C PRO A 36 -4.56 12.77 15.27
N VAL A 37 -3.79 13.03 14.22
CA VAL A 37 -4.26 13.69 12.99
C VAL A 37 -5.42 12.91 12.35
N GLN A 38 -5.52 11.60 12.62
CA GLN A 38 -6.58 10.72 12.12
C GLN A 38 -7.77 10.58 13.08
N TRP A 39 -8.07 11.60 13.90
CA TRP A 39 -9.10 11.52 14.95
C TRP A 39 -10.46 10.96 14.46
N ASP A 40 -10.87 11.26 13.22
CA ASP A 40 -12.08 10.67 12.62
C ASP A 40 -11.97 9.13 12.58
N ASN A 41 -10.83 8.57 12.17
CA ASN A 41 -10.61 7.12 12.12
C ASN A 41 -10.68 6.44 13.50
N TRP A 42 -10.31 7.16 14.56
CA TRP A 42 -10.32 6.63 15.93
C TRP A 42 -11.68 6.77 16.60
N LEU A 43 -12.38 7.87 16.34
CA LEU A 43 -13.64 8.22 16.99
C LEU A 43 -14.86 7.74 16.21
N TRP A 44 -14.71 7.43 14.92
CA TRP A 44 -15.78 6.95 14.06
C TRP A 44 -15.62 5.45 13.79
N GLY A 45 -16.37 4.63 14.53
CA GLY A 45 -16.21 3.17 14.53
C GLY A 45 -16.31 2.48 13.17
N ILE A 46 -16.94 3.12 12.17
CA ILE A 46 -16.99 2.61 10.80
C ILE A 46 -15.60 2.56 10.14
N GLN A 47 -14.64 3.38 10.55
CA GLN A 47 -13.32 3.45 9.91
C GLN A 47 -12.38 2.29 10.21
N VAL A 48 -12.72 1.42 11.17
CA VAL A 48 -11.99 0.16 11.39
C VAL A 48 -11.89 -0.67 10.10
N VAL A 49 -12.91 -0.61 9.24
CA VAL A 49 -12.93 -1.33 7.96
C VAL A 49 -11.84 -0.88 6.97
N VAL A 50 -11.32 0.34 7.11
CA VAL A 50 -10.25 0.88 6.25
C VAL A 50 -8.90 0.22 6.53
N PHE A 51 -8.68 -0.22 7.77
CA PHE A 51 -7.44 -0.90 8.17
C PHE A 51 -7.40 -2.37 7.73
N ILE A 52 -8.56 -3.00 7.49
CA ILE A 52 -8.61 -4.44 7.17
C ILE A 52 -7.88 -4.78 5.86
N PRO A 53 -8.10 -4.08 4.72
CA PRO A 53 -7.33 -4.35 3.50
C PRO A 53 -5.82 -4.21 3.69
N ILE A 54 -5.39 -3.20 4.44
CA ILE A 54 -3.99 -2.95 4.73
C ILE A 54 -3.39 -4.11 5.52
N ALA A 55 -4.06 -4.53 6.60
CA ALA A 55 -3.66 -5.68 7.39
C ALA A 55 -3.63 -6.98 6.56
N CYS A 56 -4.58 -7.16 5.65
CA CYS A 56 -4.59 -8.30 4.72
C CYS A 56 -3.37 -8.26 3.79
N ILE A 57 -3.05 -7.11 3.19
CA ILE A 57 -1.90 -6.97 2.26
C ILE A 57 -0.59 -7.22 2.99
N THR A 58 -0.37 -6.61 4.15
CA THR A 58 0.88 -6.79 4.92
C THR A 58 1.04 -8.24 5.36
N THR A 59 -0.03 -8.86 5.88
CA THR A 59 -0.02 -10.29 6.26
C THR A 59 0.28 -11.18 5.06
N ALA A 60 -0.31 -10.90 3.90
CA ALA A 60 -0.08 -11.67 2.69
C ALA A 60 1.36 -11.57 2.19
N ILE A 61 1.94 -10.38 2.24
CA ILE A 61 3.36 -10.17 1.91
C ILE A 61 4.24 -10.97 2.88
N SER A 62 3.98 -10.93 4.19
CA SER A 62 4.71 -11.74 5.18
C SER A 62 4.59 -13.24 4.90
N VAL A 63 3.40 -13.72 4.51
CA VAL A 63 3.17 -15.12 4.12
C VAL A 63 3.95 -15.47 2.84
N CYS A 64 4.02 -14.57 1.86
CA CYS A 64 4.80 -14.80 0.65
C CYS A 64 6.30 -15.01 0.93
N TYR A 65 6.86 -14.29 1.90
CA TYR A 65 8.26 -14.43 2.33
C TYR A 65 8.52 -15.60 3.31
N SER A 66 7.48 -16.26 3.83
CA SER A 66 7.62 -17.42 4.71
C SER A 66 8.17 -18.67 3.99
N GLN A 67 8.57 -19.69 4.75
CA GLN A 67 9.01 -20.98 4.20
C GLN A 67 7.86 -21.96 3.88
N LEU A 68 6.61 -21.49 3.87
CA LEU A 68 5.44 -22.32 3.57
C LEU A 68 5.44 -22.83 2.12
N SER A 69 4.73 -23.94 1.88
CA SER A 69 4.53 -24.45 0.53
C SER A 69 3.74 -23.46 -0.33
N LEU A 70 3.98 -23.44 -1.65
CA LEU A 70 3.29 -22.52 -2.56
C LEU A 70 1.76 -22.66 -2.50
N ASN A 71 1.25 -23.88 -2.38
CA ASN A 71 -0.20 -24.12 -2.29
C ASN A 71 -0.80 -23.58 -0.99
N THR A 72 -0.07 -23.71 0.13
CA THR A 72 -0.48 -23.14 1.42
C THR A 72 -0.48 -21.62 1.35
N LYS A 73 0.58 -21.01 0.80
CA LYS A 73 0.66 -19.55 0.57
C LYS A 73 -0.51 -19.07 -0.28
N PHE A 74 -0.78 -19.77 -1.38
CA PHE A 74 -1.88 -19.45 -2.28
C PHE A 74 -3.23 -19.49 -1.56
N GLY A 75 -3.52 -20.54 -0.79
CA GLY A 75 -4.76 -20.65 -0.03
C GLY A 75 -4.94 -19.54 1.01
N ILE A 76 -3.89 -19.20 1.76
CA ILE A 76 -3.92 -18.10 2.74
C ILE A 76 -4.14 -16.76 2.03
N CYS A 77 -3.38 -16.47 0.98
CA CYS A 77 -3.52 -15.21 0.23
C CYS A 77 -4.90 -15.09 -0.44
N LEU A 78 -5.48 -16.19 -0.91
CA LEU A 78 -6.83 -16.19 -1.47
C LEU A 78 -7.88 -15.86 -0.41
N GLY A 79 -7.77 -16.44 0.79
CA GLY A 79 -8.65 -16.11 1.92
C GLY A 79 -8.56 -14.64 2.32
N LEU A 80 -7.33 -14.11 2.43
CA LEU A 80 -7.09 -12.69 2.73
C LEU A 80 -7.62 -11.77 1.61
N ALA A 81 -7.56 -12.19 0.35
CA ALA A 81 -8.12 -11.42 -0.78
C ALA A 81 -9.63 -11.24 -0.66
N ILE A 82 -10.35 -12.30 -0.28
CA ILE A 82 -11.79 -12.26 -0.06
C ILE A 82 -12.14 -11.33 1.10
N VAL A 83 -11.47 -11.50 2.25
CA VAL A 83 -11.66 -10.64 3.43
C VAL A 83 -11.41 -9.17 3.07
N SER A 84 -10.32 -8.87 2.37
CA SER A 84 -9.99 -7.52 1.91
C SER A 84 -11.08 -6.94 1.01
N THR A 85 -11.53 -7.69 0.01
CA THR A 85 -12.53 -7.24 -1.00
C THR A 85 -13.86 -6.88 -0.36
N PHE A 86 -14.34 -7.69 0.58
CA PHE A 86 -15.63 -7.46 1.24
C PHE A 86 -15.56 -6.52 2.45
N SER A 87 -14.36 -6.11 2.87
CA SER A 87 -14.20 -5.16 3.98
C SER A 87 -14.30 -3.70 3.53
N TYR A 88 -13.65 -3.35 2.40
CA TYR A 88 -13.65 -1.97 1.91
C TYR A 88 -13.38 -1.91 0.40
N ALA A 89 -13.90 -0.88 -0.27
CA ALA A 89 -13.80 -0.75 -1.72
C ALA A 89 -12.36 -0.78 -2.25
N ASN A 90 -11.41 -0.12 -1.55
CA ASN A 90 -9.99 -0.15 -1.93
C ASN A 90 -9.37 -1.54 -1.73
N GLY A 91 -10.01 -2.43 -0.99
CA GLY A 91 -9.56 -3.81 -0.79
C GLY A 91 -9.60 -4.66 -2.05
N ILE A 92 -10.30 -4.23 -3.11
CA ILE A 92 -10.25 -4.86 -4.44
C ILE A 92 -8.86 -4.74 -5.08
N LEU A 93 -8.08 -3.73 -4.71
CA LEU A 93 -6.71 -3.55 -5.20
C LEU A 93 -5.77 -4.65 -4.72
N TYR A 94 -6.09 -5.32 -3.60
CA TYR A 94 -5.34 -6.43 -3.04
C TYR A 94 -4.93 -7.46 -4.11
N TRP A 95 -5.86 -7.82 -4.99
CA TRP A 95 -5.67 -8.84 -6.01
C TRP A 95 -4.51 -8.52 -6.96
N ALA A 96 -4.39 -7.25 -7.36
CA ALA A 96 -3.32 -6.78 -8.23
C ALA A 96 -2.00 -6.57 -7.46
N ILE A 97 -2.08 -6.19 -6.19
CA ILE A 97 -0.92 -5.87 -5.34
C ILE A 97 -0.17 -7.13 -4.89
N VAL A 98 -0.89 -8.16 -4.44
CA VAL A 98 -0.28 -9.37 -3.88
C VAL A 98 0.16 -10.36 -4.96
N PHE A 99 -0.50 -10.37 -6.12
CA PHE A 99 -0.19 -11.28 -7.22
C PHE A 99 1.30 -11.30 -7.66
N PRO A 100 1.96 -10.15 -7.94
CA PRO A 100 3.38 -10.14 -8.32
C PRO A 100 4.33 -10.45 -7.15
N VAL A 101 3.85 -10.43 -5.91
CA VAL A 101 4.63 -10.88 -4.74
C VAL A 101 4.55 -12.39 -4.60
N LEU A 102 3.35 -12.97 -4.79
CA LEU A 102 3.11 -14.41 -4.69
C LEU A 102 3.75 -15.18 -5.85
N LEU A 103 3.63 -14.66 -7.07
CA LEU A 103 4.20 -15.25 -8.28
C LEU A 103 5.15 -14.24 -8.95
N PRO A 104 6.43 -14.18 -8.52
CA PRO A 104 7.34 -13.10 -8.86
C PRO A 104 7.85 -13.06 -10.30
N SER A 105 7.77 -14.15 -11.04
CA SER A 105 8.39 -14.25 -12.36
C SER A 105 7.43 -14.79 -13.40
N TRP A 106 7.61 -14.33 -14.64
CA TRP A 106 6.88 -14.87 -15.80
C TRP A 106 7.03 -16.38 -15.93
N ARG A 107 8.22 -16.90 -15.61
CA ARG A 107 8.49 -18.35 -15.58
C ARG A 107 7.62 -19.07 -14.56
N ASN A 108 7.37 -18.47 -13.39
CA ASN A 108 6.46 -19.03 -12.38
C ASN A 108 5.01 -19.01 -12.86
N TRP A 109 4.60 -18.00 -13.64
CA TRP A 109 3.24 -17.92 -14.17
C TRP A 109 2.99 -19.05 -15.17
N LEU A 110 3.96 -19.32 -16.03
CA LEU A 110 3.93 -20.44 -16.98
C LEU A 110 4.00 -21.81 -16.27
N ALA A 111 4.82 -21.94 -15.22
CA ALA A 111 4.92 -23.18 -14.45
C ALA A 111 3.65 -23.47 -13.63
N HIS A 112 2.92 -22.43 -13.22
CA HIS A 112 1.77 -22.53 -12.33
C HIS A 112 0.50 -21.90 -12.94
N GLN A 113 0.27 -22.12 -14.24
CA GLN A 113 -0.88 -21.57 -14.96
C GLN A 113 -2.23 -21.85 -14.27
N ARG A 114 -2.38 -23.04 -13.68
CA ARG A 114 -3.60 -23.39 -12.91
C ARG A 114 -3.84 -22.46 -11.72
N LEU A 115 -2.79 -22.08 -11.00
CA LEU A 115 -2.90 -21.14 -9.87
C LEU A 115 -3.18 -19.72 -10.35
N VAL A 116 -2.56 -19.30 -11.45
CA VAL A 116 -2.83 -17.99 -12.07
C VAL A 116 -4.28 -17.89 -12.53
N LEU A 117 -4.78 -18.92 -13.22
CA LEU A 117 -6.18 -19.01 -13.64
C LEU A 117 -7.11 -19.02 -12.44
N ALA A 118 -6.82 -19.83 -11.42
CA ALA A 118 -7.61 -19.86 -10.20
C ALA A 118 -7.65 -18.50 -9.48
N TRP A 119 -6.53 -17.77 -9.43
CA TRP A 119 -6.45 -16.44 -8.82
C TRP A 119 -7.37 -15.44 -9.53
N TRP A 120 -7.24 -15.32 -10.85
CA TRP A 120 -8.01 -14.34 -11.62
C TRP A 120 -9.47 -14.76 -11.83
N LEU A 121 -9.76 -16.06 -11.85
CA LEU A 121 -11.14 -16.55 -11.81
C LEU A 121 -11.80 -16.22 -10.48
N SER A 122 -11.08 -16.41 -9.36
CA SER A 122 -11.57 -16.04 -8.04
C SER A 122 -11.77 -14.53 -7.91
N PHE A 123 -10.88 -13.72 -8.48
CA PHE A 123 -11.06 -12.28 -8.59
C PHE A 123 -12.34 -11.92 -9.35
N ALA A 124 -12.55 -12.52 -10.53
CA ALA A 124 -13.74 -12.27 -11.33
C ALA A 124 -15.02 -12.65 -10.57
N ILE A 125 -15.04 -13.80 -9.90
CA ILE A 125 -16.16 -14.23 -9.06
C ILE A 125 -16.38 -13.24 -7.90
N ALA A 126 -15.31 -12.83 -7.21
CA ALA A 126 -15.41 -11.87 -6.12
C ALA A 126 -15.99 -10.53 -6.59
N CYS A 127 -15.56 -10.03 -7.76
CA CYS A 127 -16.14 -8.84 -8.39
C CYS A 127 -17.63 -9.03 -8.72
N LEU A 128 -18.00 -10.16 -9.33
CA LEU A 128 -19.39 -10.46 -9.68
C LEU A 128 -20.29 -10.47 -8.45
N VAL A 129 -19.82 -11.10 -7.35
CA VAL A 129 -20.55 -11.13 -6.08
C VAL A 129 -20.59 -9.74 -5.43
N TYR A 130 -19.47 -9.01 -5.43
CA TYR A 130 -19.37 -7.68 -4.84
C TYR A 130 -20.30 -6.67 -5.52
N PHE A 131 -20.42 -6.74 -6.85
CA PHE A 131 -21.30 -5.86 -7.64
C PHE A 131 -22.68 -6.46 -7.90
N TYR A 132 -23.01 -7.61 -7.28
CA TYR A 132 -24.31 -8.22 -7.45
C TYR A 132 -25.41 -7.30 -6.92
N ASN A 133 -26.32 -6.89 -7.80
CA ASN A 133 -27.40 -5.94 -7.51
C ASN A 133 -26.90 -4.58 -6.97
N TYR A 134 -25.67 -4.17 -7.33
CA TYR A 134 -25.14 -2.87 -6.93
C TYR A 134 -25.93 -1.73 -7.59
N GLN A 135 -26.56 -0.90 -6.76
CA GLN A 135 -27.22 0.32 -7.21
C GLN A 135 -26.40 1.52 -6.78
N LYS A 136 -25.88 2.26 -7.77
CA LYS A 136 -25.11 3.47 -7.51
C LYS A 136 -26.03 4.55 -6.92
N PRO A 137 -25.71 5.11 -5.73
CA PRO A 137 -26.49 6.21 -5.18
C PRO A 137 -26.42 7.45 -6.09
N SER A 138 -27.56 8.09 -6.35
CA SER A 138 -27.67 9.27 -7.23
C SER A 138 -26.82 10.46 -6.78
N GLN A 139 -26.50 10.53 -5.50
CA GLN A 139 -25.69 11.60 -4.89
C GLN A 139 -24.18 11.39 -5.09
N THR A 140 -23.74 10.26 -5.65
CA THR A 140 -22.31 9.99 -5.87
C THR A 140 -21.85 10.47 -7.26
N PRO A 141 -20.76 11.26 -7.34
CA PRO A 141 -20.20 11.73 -8.59
C PRO A 141 -19.94 10.61 -9.59
N SER A 142 -20.03 10.93 -10.88
CA SER A 142 -19.57 10.03 -11.92
C SER A 142 -18.05 9.91 -11.90
N PHE A 143 -17.52 8.68 -12.08
CA PHE A 143 -16.08 8.50 -12.33
C PHE A 143 -15.62 9.27 -13.57
N ALA A 144 -16.53 9.51 -14.53
CA ALA A 144 -16.25 10.30 -15.71
C ALA A 144 -15.96 11.77 -15.38
N TYR A 145 -16.43 12.31 -14.25
CA TYR A 145 -16.15 13.70 -13.85
C TYR A 145 -14.64 13.92 -13.73
N ALA A 146 -13.90 12.99 -13.12
CA ALA A 146 -12.46 13.09 -12.99
C ALA A 146 -11.72 13.09 -14.33
N LEU A 147 -12.26 12.38 -15.33
CA LEU A 147 -11.71 12.36 -16.69
C LEU A 147 -12.02 13.64 -17.47
N LEU A 148 -13.17 14.25 -17.21
CA LEU A 148 -13.59 15.52 -17.82
C LEU A 148 -12.88 16.73 -17.19
N HIS A 149 -12.51 16.64 -15.91
CA HIS A 149 -11.84 17.71 -15.15
C HIS A 149 -10.45 17.26 -14.66
N PRO A 150 -9.48 17.00 -15.57
CA PRO A 150 -8.19 16.41 -15.21
C PRO A 150 -7.34 17.31 -14.29
N LEU A 151 -7.46 18.63 -14.40
CA LEU A 151 -6.74 19.57 -13.52
C LEU A 151 -7.26 19.50 -12.08
N GLU A 152 -8.59 19.44 -11.90
CA GLU A 152 -9.22 19.27 -10.58
C GLU A 152 -8.86 17.91 -9.99
N ALA A 153 -8.88 16.85 -10.79
CA ALA A 153 -8.46 15.52 -10.38
C ALA A 153 -6.99 15.47 -9.97
N GLY A 154 -6.10 16.16 -10.71
CA GLY A 154 -4.68 16.27 -10.37
C GLY A 154 -4.46 16.97 -9.04
N ASN A 155 -5.11 18.12 -8.83
CA ASN A 155 -5.01 18.85 -7.56
C ASN A 155 -5.60 18.06 -6.40
N TYR A 156 -6.75 17.39 -6.60
CA TYR A 156 -7.33 16.51 -5.60
C TYR A 156 -6.37 15.37 -5.25
N PHE A 157 -5.77 14.71 -6.25
CA PHE A 157 -4.81 13.62 -6.04
C PHE A 157 -3.59 14.07 -5.24
N LEU A 158 -3.00 15.22 -5.59
CA LEU A 158 -1.84 15.77 -4.88
C LEU A 158 -2.20 16.17 -3.44
N ALA A 159 -3.31 16.89 -3.26
CA ALA A 159 -3.80 17.26 -1.93
C ALA A 159 -4.07 16.01 -1.08
N PHE A 160 -4.71 15.01 -1.65
CA PHE A 160 -5.02 13.75 -0.99
C PHE A 160 -3.75 13.01 -0.54
N LEU A 161 -2.74 12.92 -1.41
CA LEU A 161 -1.45 12.28 -1.13
C LEU A 161 -0.67 12.96 0.01
N GLY A 162 -0.66 14.29 0.05
CA GLY A 162 0.07 15.06 1.07
C GLY A 162 -0.74 15.41 2.32
N THR A 163 -2.02 15.03 2.40
CA THR A 163 -2.91 15.36 3.53
C THR A 163 -2.35 14.99 4.91
N PRO A 164 -1.71 13.82 5.13
CA PRO A 164 -1.17 13.47 6.45
C PRO A 164 -0.13 14.43 7.02
N LEU A 165 0.58 15.15 6.15
CA LEU A 165 1.64 16.09 6.50
C LEU A 165 1.24 17.55 6.26
N GLY A 166 0.02 17.79 5.80
CA GLY A 166 -0.51 19.13 5.47
C GLY A 166 -1.23 19.84 6.63
N PHE A 167 -1.34 19.22 7.81
CA PHE A 167 -2.04 19.76 8.97
C PHE A 167 -1.14 20.64 9.87
N GLY A 168 -1.71 21.72 10.44
CA GLY A 168 -1.06 22.51 11.49
C GLY A 168 -0.24 23.71 11.04
N SER A 169 -0.45 24.20 9.81
CA SER A 169 0.24 25.39 9.27
C SER A 169 -0.69 26.61 9.16
N ALA A 170 -0.11 27.80 9.01
CA ALA A 170 -0.84 29.05 8.74
C ALA A 170 -1.33 29.18 7.28
N LEU A 171 -0.97 28.23 6.41
CA LEU A 171 -1.35 28.21 5.00
C LEU A 171 -2.70 27.48 4.80
N PRO A 172 -3.42 27.73 3.70
CA PRO A 172 -4.58 26.92 3.32
C PRO A 172 -4.17 25.44 3.20
N ASN A 173 -4.84 24.57 3.97
CA ASN A 173 -4.50 23.14 4.07
C ASN A 173 -4.37 22.44 2.71
N VAL A 174 -5.20 22.82 1.74
CA VAL A 174 -5.18 22.26 0.37
C VAL A 174 -3.89 22.58 -0.37
N LEU A 175 -3.37 23.81 -0.24
CA LEU A 175 -2.15 24.24 -0.92
C LEU A 175 -0.93 23.51 -0.35
N LEU A 176 -0.80 23.48 0.98
CA LEU A 176 0.31 22.78 1.63
C LEU A 176 0.26 21.28 1.34
N ALA A 177 -0.92 20.65 1.46
CA ALA A 177 -1.09 19.25 1.15
C ALA A 177 -0.75 18.93 -0.32
N SER A 178 -1.09 19.82 -1.26
CA SER A 178 -0.73 19.64 -2.68
C SER A 178 0.78 19.72 -2.91
N VAL A 179 1.48 20.66 -2.26
CA VAL A 179 2.94 20.80 -2.35
C VAL A 179 3.64 19.58 -1.76
N VAL A 180 3.20 19.13 -0.58
CA VAL A 180 3.77 17.95 0.07
C VAL A 180 3.49 16.70 -0.77
N GLY A 181 2.28 16.55 -1.29
CA GLY A 181 1.92 15.46 -2.21
C GLY A 181 2.81 15.44 -3.46
N LEU A 182 3.09 16.60 -4.05
CA LEU A 182 4.00 16.70 -5.18
C LEU A 182 5.42 16.26 -4.81
N ALA A 183 5.94 16.70 -3.67
CA ALA A 183 7.26 16.29 -3.18
C ALA A 183 7.36 14.76 -2.98
N ILE A 184 6.35 14.15 -2.37
CA ILE A 184 6.27 12.70 -2.17
C ILE A 184 6.20 11.96 -3.51
N LEU A 185 5.38 12.44 -4.44
CA LEU A 185 5.26 11.84 -5.76
C LEU A 185 6.59 11.92 -6.53
N SER A 186 7.28 13.05 -6.48
CA SER A 186 8.60 13.22 -7.10
C SER A 186 9.65 12.30 -6.48
N LEU A 187 9.69 12.20 -5.15
CA LEU A 187 10.60 11.29 -4.43
C LEU A 187 10.34 9.83 -4.81
N THR A 188 9.06 9.42 -4.80
CA THR A 188 8.63 8.07 -5.17
C THR A 188 9.00 7.76 -6.62
N GLY A 189 8.76 8.71 -7.55
CA GLY A 189 9.15 8.60 -8.94
C GLY A 189 10.66 8.45 -9.10
N GLY A 190 11.46 9.23 -8.36
CA GLY A 190 12.92 9.11 -8.33
C GLY A 190 13.40 7.73 -7.86
N ILE A 191 12.81 7.20 -6.79
CA ILE A 191 13.10 5.86 -6.26
C ILE A 191 12.73 4.77 -7.29
N CYS A 192 11.56 4.89 -7.94
CA CYS A 192 11.14 3.96 -8.98
C CYS A 192 12.10 3.97 -10.19
N LEU A 193 12.56 5.15 -10.64
CA LEU A 193 13.54 5.29 -11.72
C LEU A 193 14.90 4.68 -11.33
N TYR A 194 15.33 4.90 -10.09
CA TYR A 194 16.55 4.29 -9.56
C TYR A 194 16.47 2.76 -9.54
N PHE A 195 15.34 2.20 -9.07
CA PHE A 195 15.09 0.76 -9.08
C PHE A 195 14.95 0.19 -10.49
N TYR A 196 14.40 0.93 -11.45
CA TYR A 196 14.36 0.51 -12.84
C TYR A 196 15.78 0.34 -13.41
N LYS A 197 16.69 1.27 -13.08
CA LYS A 197 18.10 1.21 -13.48
C LYS A 197 18.87 0.07 -12.81
N HIS A 198 18.52 -0.29 -11.57
CA HIS A 198 19.18 -1.34 -10.77
C HIS A 198 18.27 -2.56 -10.50
N ARG A 199 17.46 -2.92 -11.51
CA ARG A 199 16.35 -3.89 -11.40
C ARG A 199 16.70 -5.27 -10.86
N THR A 200 17.90 -5.79 -11.14
CA THR A 200 18.29 -7.15 -10.76
C THR A 200 18.66 -7.28 -9.30
N VAL A 201 19.24 -6.22 -8.71
CA VAL A 201 19.75 -6.24 -7.33
C VAL A 201 18.73 -5.70 -6.34
N LEU A 202 17.98 -4.65 -6.70
CA LEU A 202 17.14 -3.92 -5.74
C LEU A 202 15.66 -4.32 -5.78
N VAL A 203 15.14 -4.75 -6.94
CA VAL A 203 13.70 -5.03 -7.06
C VAL A 203 13.35 -6.37 -6.42
N TYR A 204 14.16 -7.43 -6.57
CA TYR A 204 13.85 -8.76 -6.03
C TYR A 204 13.67 -8.82 -4.50
N PRO A 205 14.58 -8.26 -3.69
CA PRO A 205 14.40 -8.25 -2.24
C PRO A 205 13.27 -7.30 -1.78
N ASN A 206 13.05 -6.18 -2.46
CA ASN A 206 12.15 -5.11 -2.00
C ASN A 206 10.75 -5.11 -2.64
N ARG A 207 10.30 -6.23 -3.24
CA ARG A 207 9.01 -6.30 -3.94
C ARG A 207 7.82 -6.01 -3.04
N GLY A 208 7.80 -6.54 -1.82
CA GLY A 208 6.73 -6.27 -0.86
C GLY A 208 6.54 -4.78 -0.62
N TRP A 209 7.63 -4.06 -0.36
CA TRP A 209 7.62 -2.61 -0.13
C TRP A 209 7.18 -1.83 -1.37
N LEU A 210 7.65 -2.22 -2.56
CA LEU A 210 7.21 -1.60 -3.81
C LEU A 210 5.71 -1.77 -4.05
N MET A 211 5.17 -2.94 -3.75
CA MET A 211 3.74 -3.21 -3.90
C MET A 211 2.90 -2.50 -2.85
N LEU A 212 3.39 -2.29 -1.63
CA LEU A 212 2.74 -1.41 -0.64
C LEU A 212 2.70 0.05 -1.11
N GLY A 213 3.76 0.53 -1.75
CA GLY A 213 3.76 1.84 -2.39
C GLY A 213 2.77 1.96 -3.53
N ALA A 214 2.73 0.95 -4.39
CA ALA A 214 1.74 0.87 -5.46
C ALA A 214 0.30 0.86 -4.92
N TYR A 215 0.03 0.16 -3.81
CA TYR A 215 -1.29 0.15 -3.18
C TYR A 215 -1.72 1.55 -2.74
N SER A 216 -0.80 2.33 -2.17
CA SER A 216 -1.08 3.69 -1.70
C SER A 216 -1.40 4.64 -2.85
N LEU A 217 -0.63 4.57 -3.95
CA LEU A 217 -0.88 5.36 -5.16
C LEU A 217 -2.18 4.95 -5.85
N LEU A 218 -2.45 3.65 -6.00
CA LEU A 218 -3.70 3.17 -6.61
C LEU A 218 -4.92 3.52 -5.75
N SER A 219 -4.81 3.43 -4.42
CA SER A 219 -5.87 3.84 -3.50
C SER A 219 -6.14 5.33 -3.60
N ALA A 220 -5.09 6.15 -3.74
CA ALA A 220 -5.22 7.58 -4.01
C ALA A 220 -5.94 7.84 -5.33
N SER A 221 -5.56 7.15 -6.40
CA SER A 221 -6.20 7.30 -7.72
C SER A 221 -7.69 6.92 -7.68
N ILE A 222 -8.05 5.76 -7.13
CA ILE A 222 -9.45 5.33 -7.03
C ILE A 222 -10.27 6.30 -6.18
N THR A 223 -9.69 6.78 -5.07
CA THR A 223 -10.37 7.73 -4.20
C THR A 223 -10.59 9.07 -4.91
N THR A 224 -9.58 9.59 -5.62
CA THR A 224 -9.72 10.77 -6.47
C THR A 224 -10.83 10.59 -7.50
N LEU A 225 -10.82 9.50 -8.25
CA LEU A 225 -11.83 9.23 -9.28
C LEU A 225 -13.25 9.21 -8.73
N GLY A 226 -13.44 8.63 -7.54
CA GLY A 226 -14.75 8.50 -6.91
C GLY A 226 -15.21 9.73 -6.12
N ARG A 227 -14.31 10.65 -5.78
CA ARG A 227 -14.60 11.73 -4.82
C ARG A 227 -14.36 13.14 -5.33
N VAL A 228 -13.62 13.34 -6.42
CA VAL A 228 -13.30 14.69 -6.93
C VAL A 228 -14.55 15.54 -7.19
N GLY A 229 -15.65 14.94 -7.64
CA GLY A 229 -16.90 15.66 -7.89
C GLY A 229 -17.64 16.15 -6.64
N PHE A 230 -17.16 15.82 -5.43
CA PHE A 230 -17.64 16.43 -4.18
C PHE A 230 -16.87 17.71 -3.80
N GLY A 231 -15.84 18.08 -4.55
CA GLY A 231 -14.98 19.23 -4.28
C GLY A 231 -13.68 18.88 -3.54
N ILE A 232 -12.68 19.76 -3.71
CA ILE A 232 -11.30 19.53 -3.24
C ILE A 232 -11.16 19.53 -1.71
N GLU A 233 -12.08 20.19 -0.99
CA GLU A 233 -12.04 20.26 0.48
C GLU A 233 -12.18 18.88 1.14
N GLN A 234 -12.84 17.93 0.47
CA GLN A 234 -12.93 16.54 0.94
C GLN A 234 -11.57 15.85 0.95
N ALA A 235 -10.63 16.24 0.08
CA ALA A 235 -9.31 15.61 0.00
C ALA A 235 -8.52 15.74 1.31
N THR A 236 -8.68 16.86 2.01
CA THR A 236 -7.98 17.16 3.27
C THR A 236 -8.75 16.73 4.52
N SER A 237 -9.83 15.94 4.38
CA SER A 237 -10.58 15.47 5.55
C SER A 237 -9.76 14.42 6.33
N SER A 238 -9.73 14.55 7.66
CA SER A 238 -8.97 13.67 8.59
C SER A 238 -9.20 12.18 8.32
N ARG A 239 -10.39 11.83 7.83
CA ARG A 239 -10.79 10.47 7.47
C ARG A 239 -9.92 9.75 6.42
N TYR A 240 -9.21 10.49 5.57
CA TYR A 240 -8.46 9.91 4.45
C TYR A 240 -6.96 9.66 4.72
N THR A 241 -6.50 10.07 5.89
CA THR A 241 -5.08 10.01 6.27
C THR A 241 -4.53 8.57 6.35
N THR A 242 -5.37 7.57 6.63
CA THR A 242 -4.97 6.18 6.88
C THR A 242 -4.41 5.45 5.67
N PHE A 243 -4.87 5.78 4.46
CA PHE A 243 -4.40 5.11 3.23
C PHE A 243 -2.89 5.30 2.98
N PHE A 244 -2.29 6.34 3.57
CA PHE A 244 -0.89 6.70 3.37
C PHE A 244 -0.01 6.39 4.58
N ALA A 245 -0.59 6.08 5.73
CA ALA A 245 0.17 5.80 6.95
C ALA A 245 1.09 4.57 6.83
N VAL A 246 0.83 3.69 5.86
CA VAL A 246 1.69 2.53 5.55
C VAL A 246 2.74 2.83 4.48
N PHE A 247 2.64 3.98 3.82
CA PHE A 247 3.59 4.40 2.78
C PHE A 247 4.79 5.19 3.32
N TYR A 248 4.61 5.93 4.41
CA TYR A 248 5.67 6.66 5.10
C TYR A 248 6.41 5.76 6.09
#